data_AF-A0A950T4H0-F1
#
_entry.id   AF-A0A950T4H0-F1
#
_cell.length_a   1.000
_cell.length_b   1.000
_cell.length_c   1.000
_cell.angle_alpha   90.00
_cell.angle_beta   90.00
_cell.angle_gamma   90.00
#
_symmetry.space_group_name_H-M   'P 1'
#
loop_
_entity.id
_entity.type
_entity.pdbx_description
1 polymer ?
#
loop_
_entity_poly.entity_id
_entity_poly.type
_entity_poly.pdbx_seq_one_letter_code
_entity_poly.pdbx_strand_id
1 'polypeptide(L)'
;MLSGVYRFPQMESVVFGRPFAEALAEEIGRVGARAVFVLASGTLARTTDMVDRIRQVLGNRIAGVCAKIRAHTPRTDVVAAANAAREAGADLLVTIG
;
A
#
# COMPACT_ATOMS: atom_id res chain seq x y z
N MET A 1 -21.47 -32.64 -11.94
CA MET A 1 -20.13 -32.12 -12.27
C MET A 1 -20.04 -30.69 -11.77
N LEU A 2 -19.01 -30.34 -10.99
CA LEU A 2 -18.70 -28.95 -10.69
C LEU A 2 -17.99 -28.35 -11.91
N SER A 3 -18.58 -27.34 -12.54
CA SER A 3 -17.95 -26.52 -13.56
C SER A 3 -17.77 -25.09 -13.03
N GLY A 4 -16.70 -24.42 -13.41
CA GLY A 4 -16.39 -23.08 -12.93
C GLY A 4 -15.40 -22.35 -13.82
N VAL A 5 -15.46 -21.02 -13.78
CA VAL A 5 -14.54 -20.12 -14.49
C VAL A 5 -13.93 -19.18 -13.46
N TYR A 6 -12.61 -19.11 -13.42
CA TYR A 6 -11.87 -18.10 -12.67
C TYR A 6 -11.34 -17.03 -13.62
N ARG A 7 -11.70 -15.78 -13.39
CA ARG A 7 -11.15 -14.64 -14.11
C ARG A 7 -10.19 -13.92 -13.19
N PHE A 8 -8.95 -13.75 -13.64
CA PHE A 8 -7.97 -12.99 -12.88
C PHE A 8 -8.41 -11.53 -12.78
N PRO A 9 -8.23 -10.89 -11.60
CA PRO A 9 -8.38 -9.45 -11.49
C PRO A 9 -7.38 -8.74 -12.41
N GLN A 10 -7.74 -7.53 -12.85
CA GLN A 10 -6.90 -6.75 -13.74
C GLN A 10 -5.61 -6.34 -12.99
N MET A 11 -4.46 -6.74 -13.53
CA MET A 11 -3.13 -6.43 -13.02
C MET A 11 -2.35 -5.76 -14.16
N GLU A 12 -1.88 -4.54 -13.95
CA GLU A 12 -1.14 -3.80 -14.98
C GLU A 12 0.29 -4.32 -15.15
N SER A 13 1.00 -4.56 -14.05
CA SER A 13 2.41 -4.94 -14.07
C SER A 13 2.84 -5.70 -12.82
N VAL A 14 3.96 -6.43 -12.95
CA VAL A 14 4.71 -7.03 -11.85
C VAL A 14 6.17 -6.63 -12.01
N VAL A 15 6.72 -5.92 -11.03
CA VAL A 15 8.13 -5.55 -10.98
C VAL A 15 8.84 -6.48 -10.01
N PHE A 16 9.91 -7.15 -10.47
CA PHE A 16 10.67 -8.12 -9.68
C PHE A 16 12.17 -7.99 -9.94
N GLY A 17 12.98 -8.54 -9.03
CA GLY A 17 14.45 -8.49 -9.13
C GLY A 17 15.06 -7.11 -8.88
N ARG A 18 14.26 -6.16 -8.37
CA ARG A 18 14.67 -4.78 -8.12
C ARG A 18 14.47 -4.40 -6.66
N PRO A 19 15.35 -3.56 -6.09
CA PRO A 19 15.14 -3.01 -4.75
C PRO A 19 13.80 -2.27 -4.67
N PHE A 20 13.01 -2.57 -3.65
CA PHE A 20 11.64 -2.04 -3.57
C PHE A 20 11.60 -0.50 -3.57
N ALA A 21 12.60 0.16 -2.98
CA ALA A 21 12.64 1.62 -2.87
C ALA A 21 12.74 2.28 -4.25
N GLU A 22 13.52 1.68 -5.15
CA GLU A 22 13.64 2.12 -6.55
C GLU A 22 12.36 1.86 -7.32
N ALA A 23 11.81 0.64 -7.21
CA ALA A 23 10.56 0.27 -7.86
C ALA A 23 9.39 1.17 -7.40
N LEU A 24 9.31 1.45 -6.10
CA LEU A 24 8.32 2.36 -5.54
C LEU A 24 8.51 3.77 -6.10
N ALA A 25 9.71 4.34 -6.07
CA ALA A 25 9.97 5.69 -6.58
C ALA A 25 9.54 5.84 -8.05
N GLU A 26 9.84 4.85 -8.88
CA GLU A 26 9.45 4.83 -10.29
C GLU A 26 7.94 4.69 -10.47
N GLU A 27 7.27 3.79 -9.74
CA GLU A 27 5.82 3.64 -9.85
C GLU A 27 5.07 4.88 -9.36
N ILE A 28 5.52 5.54 -8.29
CA ILE A 28 4.97 6.84 -7.88
C ILE A 28 5.16 7.87 -8.98
N GLY A 29 6.33 7.90 -9.63
CA GLY A 29 6.61 8.78 -10.76
C GLY A 29 5.72 8.51 -11.97
N ARG A 30 5.54 7.24 -12.34
CA ARG A 30 4.70 6.78 -13.47
C ARG A 30 3.24 7.15 -13.27
N VAL A 31 2.71 6.92 -12.07
CA VAL A 31 1.32 7.24 -11.72
C VAL A 31 1.12 8.74 -11.51
N GLY A 32 2.17 9.48 -11.14
CA GLY A 32 2.09 10.91 -10.85
C GLY A 32 1.43 11.24 -9.50
N ALA A 33 1.40 10.28 -8.58
CA ALA A 33 0.78 10.41 -7.27
C ALA A 33 1.50 11.44 -6.38
N ARG A 34 0.71 12.24 -5.66
CA ARG A 34 1.18 13.35 -4.81
C ARG A 34 0.78 13.18 -3.34
N ALA A 35 -0.16 12.30 -3.05
CA ALA A 35 -0.69 12.04 -1.71
C ALA A 35 -0.85 10.53 -1.50
N VAL A 36 0.24 9.88 -1.14
CA VAL A 36 0.33 8.42 -0.99
C VAL A 36 0.00 8.02 0.45
N PHE A 37 -1.00 7.16 0.61
CA PHE A 37 -1.36 6.58 1.89
C PHE A 37 -0.89 5.13 1.99
N VAL A 38 -0.11 4.83 3.03
CA VAL A 38 0.57 3.55 3.19
C VAL A 38 -0.20 2.65 4.14
N LEU A 39 -0.51 1.44 3.70
CA LEU A 39 -1.06 0.37 4.53
C LEU A 39 0.07 -0.61 4.83
N ALA A 40 0.41 -0.81 6.11
CA ALA A 40 1.45 -1.74 6.52
C ALA A 40 0.90 -2.82 7.46
N SER A 41 1.47 -4.02 7.42
CA SER A 41 1.19 -4.98 8.49
C SER A 41 1.75 -4.47 9.82
N GLY A 42 1.03 -4.71 10.93
CA GLY A 42 1.45 -4.23 12.25
C GLY A 42 2.79 -4.82 12.71
N THR A 43 3.10 -6.06 12.31
CA THR A 43 4.40 -6.68 12.61
C THR A 43 5.51 -5.98 11.85
N LEU A 44 5.38 -5.85 10.52
CA LEU A 44 6.39 -5.20 9.69
C LEU A 44 6.70 -3.77 10.16
N ALA A 45 5.67 -3.01 10.53
CA ALA A 45 5.81 -1.65 11.04
C ALA A 45 6.51 -1.56 12.39
N ARG A 46 6.53 -2.63 13.20
CA ARG A 46 7.18 -2.67 14.52
C ARG A 46 8.55 -3.32 14.50
N THR A 47 8.80 -4.26 13.59
CA THR A 47 9.99 -5.11 13.62
C THR A 47 11.00 -4.78 12.52
N THR A 48 10.71 -3.81 11.65
CA THR A 48 11.59 -3.43 10.54
C THR A 48 11.62 -1.90 10.36
N ASP A 49 12.58 -1.43 9.56
CA ASP A 49 12.73 -0.04 9.13
C ASP A 49 11.90 0.28 7.86
N MET A 50 11.06 -0.65 7.42
CA MET A 50 10.45 -0.60 6.10
C MET A 50 9.52 0.61 5.92
N VAL A 51 8.77 0.98 6.95
CA VAL A 51 7.91 2.17 6.92
C VAL A 51 8.75 3.45 6.82
N ASP A 52 9.92 3.48 7.48
CA ASP A 52 10.82 4.64 7.42
C ASP A 52 11.51 4.76 6.07
N ARG A 53 11.89 3.63 5.46
CA ARG A 53 12.38 3.61 4.08
C ARG A 53 11.33 4.09 3.08
N ILE A 54 10.05 3.72 3.27
CA ILE A 54 8.95 4.27 2.46
C ILE A 54 8.84 5.79 2.66
N ARG A 55 8.91 6.28 3.90
CA ARG A 55 8.91 7.73 4.18
C ARG A 55 10.03 8.46 3.45
N GLN A 56 11.23 7.88 3.42
CA GLN A 56 12.37 8.45 2.69
C GLN A 56 12.12 8.51 1.18
N VAL A 57 11.53 7.46 0.59
CA VAL A 57 11.20 7.43 -0.84
C VAL A 57 10.10 8.42 -1.20
N LEU A 58 9.04 8.48 -0.39
CA LEU A 58 7.87 9.32 -0.65
C LEU A 58 8.12 10.80 -0.33
N GLY A 59 8.96 11.09 0.65
CA GLY A 59 9.25 12.45 1.10
C GLY A 59 7.96 13.21 1.45
N ASN A 60 7.75 14.35 0.81
CA ASN A 60 6.58 15.21 1.01
C ASN A 60 5.27 14.64 0.41
N ARG A 61 5.32 13.51 -0.31
CA ARG A 61 4.15 12.88 -0.91
C ARG A 61 3.42 11.93 0.03
N ILE A 62 3.93 11.69 1.25
CA ILE A 62 3.26 10.80 2.19
C ILE A 62 2.05 11.49 2.83
N ALA A 63 0.86 10.98 2.55
CA ALA A 63 -0.39 11.48 3.10
C ALA A 63 -0.72 10.85 4.47
N GLY A 64 -0.27 9.62 4.71
CA GLY A 64 -0.47 8.94 5.98
C GLY A 64 0.01 7.50 5.97
N VAL A 65 -0.01 6.88 7.16
CA VAL A 65 0.32 5.46 7.36
C VAL A 65 -0.71 4.83 8.28
N CYS A 66 -1.27 3.69 7.87
CA CYS A 66 -2.07 2.82 8.73
C CYS A 66 -1.39 1.45 8.88
N ALA A 67 -1.00 1.13 10.11
CA ALA A 67 -0.45 -0.18 10.48
C ALA A 67 -1.31 -0.93 11.51
N LYS A 68 -2.62 -0.62 11.52
CA LYS A 68 -3.56 -1.06 12.55
C LYS A 68 -4.59 -2.09 12.06
N ILE A 69 -4.43 -2.60 10.83
CA ILE A 69 -5.28 -3.68 10.32
C ILE A 69 -4.89 -4.97 11.04
N ARG A 70 -5.83 -5.54 11.79
CA ARG A 70 -5.64 -6.81 12.51
C ARG A 70 -5.62 -7.99 11.53
N ALA A 71 -5.13 -9.14 12.01
CA ALA A 71 -5.10 -10.38 11.25
C ALA A 71 -6.49 -10.73 10.68
N HIS A 72 -6.51 -11.32 9.48
CA HIS A 72 -7.72 -11.65 8.72
C HIS A 72 -8.56 -10.45 8.25
N THR A 73 -7.96 -9.26 8.21
CA THR A 73 -8.52 -8.06 7.58
C THR A 73 -9.98 -7.79 8.00
N PRO A 74 -10.27 -7.56 9.30
CA PRO A 74 -11.63 -7.27 9.74
C PRO A 74 -12.21 -6.06 9.01
N ARG A 75 -13.48 -6.14 8.60
CA ARG A 75 -14.17 -5.07 7.87
C ARG A 75 -14.06 -3.71 8.57
N THR A 76 -14.16 -3.67 9.89
CA THR A 76 -14.06 -2.43 10.67
C THR A 76 -12.72 -1.73 10.46
N ASP A 77 -11.64 -2.50 10.36
CA ASP A 77 -10.29 -1.97 10.21
C ASP A 77 -10.08 -1.45 8.79
N VAL A 78 -10.63 -2.16 7.79
CA VAL A 78 -10.64 -1.72 6.39
C VAL A 78 -11.38 -0.40 6.24
N VAL A 79 -12.58 -0.30 6.81
CA VAL A 79 -13.39 0.94 6.76
C VAL A 79 -12.65 2.09 7.44
N ALA A 80 -12.06 1.85 8.62
CA ALA A 80 -11.28 2.87 9.32
C ALA A 80 -10.06 3.32 8.49
N ALA A 81 -9.32 2.40 7.89
CA ALA A 81 -8.17 2.72 7.04
C ALA A 81 -8.58 3.49 5.77
N ALA A 82 -9.69 3.11 5.15
CA ALA A 82 -10.23 3.79 3.97
C ALA A 82 -10.71 5.21 4.29
N ASN A 83 -11.34 5.43 5.46
CA ASN A 83 -11.73 6.76 5.91
C ASN A 83 -10.51 7.63 6.20
N ALA A 84 -9.50 7.09 6.89
CA ALA A 84 -8.25 7.81 7.14
C ALA A 84 -7.52 8.21 5.85
N ALA A 85 -7.49 7.32 4.85
CA ALA A 85 -6.93 7.65 3.54
C ALA A 85 -7.72 8.76 2.82
N ARG A 86 -9.06 8.72 2.91
CA ARG A 86 -9.93 9.76 2.34
C ARG A 86 -9.72 11.11 3.02
N GLU A 87 -9.69 11.13 4.35
CA GLU A 87 -9.45 12.34 5.15
C GLU A 87 -8.08 12.96 4.86
N ALA A 88 -7.06 12.12 4.61
CA ALA A 88 -5.73 12.55 4.21
C ALA A 88 -5.65 13.05 2.75
N GLY A 89 -6.74 12.99 1.98
CA GLY A 89 -6.76 13.40 0.57
C GLY A 89 -5.89 12.50 -0.31
N ALA A 90 -5.76 11.22 0.04
CA ALA A 90 -4.87 10.30 -0.67
C ALA A 90 -5.31 10.07 -2.12
N ASP A 91 -4.36 10.14 -3.05
CA ASP A 91 -4.54 9.85 -4.48
C ASP A 91 -3.95 8.49 -4.89
N LEU A 92 -3.23 7.84 -3.98
CA LEU A 92 -2.71 6.48 -4.16
C LEU A 92 -2.66 5.71 -2.84
N LEU A 93 -2.98 4.42 -2.90
CA LEU A 93 -2.74 3.48 -1.81
C LEU A 93 -1.52 2.61 -2.12
N VAL A 94 -0.62 2.48 -1.15
CA VAL A 94 0.51 1.55 -1.19
C VAL A 94 0.39 0.57 -0.05
N THR A 95 0.24 -0.72 -0.36
CA THR A 95 0.18 -1.79 0.65
C THR A 95 1.52 -2.48 0.77
N ILE A 96 1.94 -2.74 2.01
CA ILE A 96 3.13 -3.53 2.31
C ILE A 96 2.86 -4.50 3.45
N GLY A 97 3.20 -5.78 3.24
CA GLY A 97 2.85 -6.86 4.16
C GLY A 97 3.65 -8.11 3.91
#